data_AF-A0A1C4GR55-F1
#
_entry.id   AF-A0A1C4GR55-F1
#
_cell.length_a   1.000
_cell.length_b   1.000
_cell.length_c   1.000
_cell.angle_alpha   90.00
_cell.angle_beta   90.00
_cell.angle_gamma   90.00
#
_symmetry.space_group_name_H-M   'P 1'
#
loop_
_entity.id
_entity.type
_entity.pdbx_description
1 polymer ?
#
loop_
_entity_poly.entity_id
_entity_poly.type
_entity_poly.pdbx_seq_one_letter_code
_entity_poly.pdbx_strand_id
1 'polypeptide(L)'
;MVTGGFRSIEGMNQALDSNDFDIVGIARLMAIDPDAPKYLLAGTNSKQTVQPIKTGIKKIDRLGIMEVLWYTQQLNRIAQGKAPKPKESGLWAFIKSVLRSGWGTYATQRTRTK
;
A
#
# COMPACT_ATOMS: atom_id res chain seq x y z
N MET A 1 0.22 13.90 -16.78
CA MET A 1 -0.23 12.92 -15.76
C MET A 1 0.73 12.94 -14.57
N VAL A 2 0.21 13.02 -13.35
CA VAL A 2 0.99 12.97 -12.11
C VAL A 2 0.51 11.81 -11.23
N THR A 3 1.43 11.13 -10.55
CA THR A 3 1.10 10.06 -9.61
C THR A 3 1.68 10.33 -8.23
N GLY A 4 0.87 10.18 -7.19
CA GLY A 4 1.31 10.32 -5.80
C GLY A 4 1.27 11.75 -5.26
N GLY A 5 1.29 11.88 -3.92
CA GLY A 5 1.22 13.16 -3.22
C GLY A 5 -0.21 13.59 -2.86
N PHE A 6 -1.20 13.22 -3.68
CA PHE A 6 -2.61 13.53 -3.41
C PHE A 6 -3.21 12.67 -2.30
N ARG A 7 -3.91 13.32 -1.37
CA ARG A 7 -4.56 12.69 -0.21
C ARG A 7 -6.04 13.05 -0.07
N SER A 8 -6.54 13.96 -0.89
CA SER A 8 -7.93 14.39 -0.86
C SER A 8 -8.42 14.81 -2.25
N ILE A 9 -9.73 14.74 -2.46
CA ILE A 9 -10.41 15.14 -3.71
C ILE A 9 -10.23 16.63 -3.98
N GLU A 10 -10.23 17.46 -2.95
CA GLU A 10 -10.04 18.90 -3.05
C GLU A 10 -8.66 19.22 -3.62
N GLY A 11 -7.61 18.57 -3.10
CA GLY A 11 -6.25 18.74 -3.61
C GLY A 11 -6.06 18.20 -5.03
N MET A 12 -6.80 17.15 -5.41
CA MET A 12 -6.77 16.63 -6.78
C MET A 12 -7.45 17.60 -7.75
N ASN A 13 -8.64 18.10 -7.41
CA ASN A 13 -9.39 19.04 -8.25
C ASN A 13 -8.64 20.37 -8.41
N GLN A 14 -8.10 20.93 -7.32
CA GLN A 14 -7.29 22.16 -7.40
C GLN A 14 -6.10 22.03 -8.35
N ALA A 15 -5.47 20.86 -8.37
CA ALA A 15 -4.31 20.61 -9.22
C ALA A 15 -4.69 20.27 -10.67
N LEU A 16 -5.90 19.75 -10.91
CA LEU A 16 -6.46 19.65 -12.26
C LEU A 16 -6.85 21.03 -12.80
N ASP A 17 -7.44 21.89 -11.95
CA ASP A 17 -7.83 23.25 -12.31
C ASP A 17 -6.65 24.15 -12.68
N SER A 18 -5.43 23.81 -12.23
CA SER A 18 -4.21 24.54 -12.64
C SER A 18 -3.82 24.31 -14.09
N ASN A 19 -4.44 23.35 -14.80
CA ASN A 19 -4.12 22.95 -16.17
C ASN A 19 -2.66 22.47 -16.39
N ASP A 20 -1.93 22.11 -15.33
CA ASP A 20 -0.57 21.58 -15.45
C ASP A 20 -0.54 20.10 -15.88
N PHE A 21 -1.65 19.37 -15.67
CA PHE A 21 -1.82 17.98 -16.07
C PHE A 21 -3.29 17.58 -16.17
N ASP A 22 -3.58 16.56 -16.99
CA ASP A 22 -4.96 16.10 -17.23
C ASP A 22 -5.37 14.87 -16.41
N ILE A 23 -4.41 14.17 -15.81
CA ILE A 23 -4.64 12.86 -15.16
C ILE A 23 -3.91 12.78 -13.82
N VAL A 24 -4.65 12.39 -12.78
CA VAL A 24 -4.12 11.99 -11.46
C VAL A 24 -4.12 10.47 -11.33
N GLY A 25 -2.96 9.88 -11.08
CA GLY A 25 -2.85 8.48 -10.70
C GLY A 25 -2.87 8.28 -9.18
N ILE A 26 -3.65 7.29 -8.73
CA ILE A 26 -3.73 6.84 -7.33
C ILE A 26 -3.23 5.39 -7.22
N ALA A 27 -2.50 5.08 -6.14
CA ALA A 27 -1.94 3.75 -5.92
C ALA A 27 -2.07 3.30 -4.46
N ARG A 28 -1.34 3.94 -3.53
CA ARG A 28 -1.33 3.55 -2.11
C ARG A 28 -2.71 3.54 -1.46
N LEU A 29 -3.60 4.46 -1.87
CA LEU A 29 -4.96 4.50 -1.37
C LEU A 29 -5.76 3.26 -1.81
N MET A 30 -5.59 2.79 -3.05
CA MET A 30 -6.26 1.57 -3.54
C MET A 30 -5.79 0.30 -2.85
N ALA A 31 -4.54 0.28 -2.37
CA ALA A 31 -4.02 -0.85 -1.60
C ALA A 31 -4.70 -0.99 -0.23
N ILE A 32 -5.36 0.05 0.28
CA ILE A 32 -6.05 0.04 1.59
C ILE A 32 -7.57 0.19 1.47
N ASP A 33 -8.04 0.81 0.39
CA ASP A 33 -9.45 0.96 0.04
C ASP A 33 -9.62 0.79 -1.48
N PRO A 34 -9.95 -0.41 -1.97
CA PRO A 34 -10.14 -0.69 -3.39
C PRO A 34 -11.29 0.09 -4.01
N ASP A 35 -12.27 0.52 -3.18
CA ASP A 35 -13.42 1.32 -3.60
C ASP A 35 -13.11 2.83 -3.61
N ALA A 36 -11.89 3.24 -3.23
CA ALA A 36 -11.46 4.64 -3.26
C ALA A 36 -11.77 5.38 -4.58
N PRO A 37 -11.55 4.80 -5.79
CA PRO A 37 -11.88 5.48 -7.03
C PRO A 37 -13.36 5.85 -7.13
N LYS A 38 -14.25 4.99 -6.63
CA LYS A 38 -15.71 5.25 -6.65
C LYS A 38 -16.06 6.47 -5.81
N TYR A 39 -15.50 6.59 -4.60
CA TYR A 39 -15.74 7.75 -3.75
C TYR A 39 -15.22 9.04 -4.37
N LEU A 40 -13.99 8.99 -4.93
CA LEU A 40 -13.35 10.13 -5.57
C LEU A 40 -14.13 10.62 -6.80
N LEU A 41 -14.58 9.71 -7.66
CA LEU A 41 -15.44 10.05 -8.81
C LEU A 41 -16.80 10.58 -8.38
N ALA A 42 -17.30 10.18 -7.21
CA ALA A 42 -18.50 10.74 -6.60
C ALA A 42 -18.25 12.08 -5.87
N GLY A 43 -17.04 12.65 -5.95
CA GLY A 43 -16.68 13.92 -5.33
C GLY A 43 -16.44 13.83 -3.81
N THR A 44 -16.21 12.64 -3.27
CA THR A 44 -16.02 12.41 -1.84
C THR A 44 -14.68 11.72 -1.53
N ASN A 45 -14.16 11.97 -0.33
CA ASN A 45 -12.94 11.31 0.13
C ASN A 45 -13.22 9.87 0.60
N SER A 46 -12.25 8.98 0.36
CA SER A 46 -12.25 7.64 0.97
C SER A 46 -12.22 7.75 2.50
N LYS A 47 -12.83 6.76 3.17
CA LYS A 47 -12.76 6.64 4.65
C LYS A 47 -11.36 6.28 5.15
N GLN A 48 -10.47 5.81 4.26
CA GLN A 48 -9.09 5.49 4.57
C GLN A 48 -8.17 6.61 4.12
N THR A 49 -7.09 6.81 4.86
CA THR A 49 -6.06 7.79 4.52
C THR A 49 -4.70 7.11 4.53
N VAL A 50 -3.88 7.43 3.53
CA VAL A 50 -2.49 6.94 3.44
C VAL A 50 -1.69 7.53 4.61
N GLN A 51 -1.30 6.66 5.54
CA GLN A 51 -0.49 7.00 6.71
C GLN A 51 0.92 6.42 6.56
N PRO A 52 1.97 7.12 7.05
CA PRO A 52 3.31 6.55 7.11
C PRO A 52 3.33 5.30 7.99
N ILE A 53 3.84 4.18 7.46
CA ILE A 53 3.98 2.93 8.22
C ILE A 53 5.30 2.95 8.99
N LYS A 54 5.22 3.02 10.32
CA LYS A 54 6.39 3.07 11.21
C LYS A 54 6.43 1.87 12.15
N THR A 55 7.63 1.43 12.48
CA THR A 55 7.92 0.40 13.49
C THR A 55 8.25 1.01 14.85
N GLY A 56 8.63 2.29 14.90
CA GLY A 56 9.16 2.95 16.10
C GLY A 56 10.67 2.78 16.25
N ILE A 57 11.33 1.94 15.44
CA ILE A 57 12.78 1.77 15.45
C ILE A 57 13.38 2.73 14.42
N LYS A 58 13.96 3.83 14.90
CA LYS A 58 14.51 4.92 14.06
C LYS A 58 15.37 4.44 12.88
N LYS A 59 16.23 3.43 13.10
CA LYS A 59 17.11 2.89 12.05
C LYS A 59 16.30 2.22 10.92
N ILE A 60 15.24 1.49 11.25
CA ILE A 60 14.40 0.77 10.28
C ILE A 60 13.44 1.74 9.59
N ASP A 61 12.83 2.65 10.36
CA ASP A 61 11.91 3.65 9.83
C ASP A 61 12.59 4.59 8.82
N ARG A 62 13.90 4.84 8.97
CA ARG A 62 14.69 5.63 8.01
C ARG A 62 14.89 4.94 6.66
N LEU A 63 14.81 3.61 6.61
CA LEU A 63 15.03 2.85 5.37
C LEU A 63 13.80 2.84 4.46
N GLY A 64 12.62 3.26 4.94
CA GLY A 64 11.37 3.25 4.15
C GLY A 64 10.85 1.86 3.77
N ILE A 65 11.59 0.80 4.08
CA ILE A 65 11.27 -0.59 3.71
C ILE A 65 9.92 -1.06 4.27
N MET A 66 9.48 -0.47 5.38
CA MET A 66 8.24 -0.82 6.05
C MET A 66 7.00 -0.48 5.24
N GLU A 67 7.00 0.66 4.54
CA GLU A 67 5.88 1.00 3.65
C GLU A 67 5.76 -0.03 2.53
N VAL A 68 6.89 -0.33 1.85
CA VAL A 68 6.92 -1.28 0.73
C VAL A 68 6.40 -2.65 1.15
N LEU A 69 6.91 -3.20 2.25
CA LEU A 69 6.49 -4.52 2.74
C LEU A 69 5.01 -4.55 3.13
N TRP A 70 4.53 -3.52 3.81
CA TRP A 70 3.15 -3.47 4.27
C TRP A 70 2.16 -3.32 3.11
N TYR A 71 2.40 -2.40 2.18
CA TYR A 71 1.52 -2.25 1.01
C TYR A 71 1.57 -3.49 0.09
N THR A 72 2.74 -4.11 -0.08
CA THR A 72 2.86 -5.39 -0.81
C THR A 72 2.01 -6.48 -0.17
N GLN A 73 1.95 -6.54 1.17
CA GLN A 73 1.08 -7.48 1.85
C GLN A 73 -0.40 -7.20 1.57
N GLN A 74 -0.85 -5.94 1.59
CA GLN A 74 -2.24 -5.62 1.29
C GLN A 74 -2.61 -5.96 -0.16
N LEU A 75 -1.73 -5.66 -1.12
CA LEU A 75 -1.91 -6.04 -2.52
C LEU A 75 -2.01 -7.57 -2.67
N ASN A 76 -1.16 -8.34 -1.99
CA ASN A 76 -1.24 -9.80 -1.97
C ASN A 76 -2.55 -10.33 -1.36
N ARG A 77 -3.15 -9.62 -0.40
CA ARG A 77 -4.48 -9.98 0.13
C ARG A 77 -5.56 -9.75 -0.92
N ILE A 78 -5.53 -8.59 -1.58
CA ILE A 78 -6.48 -8.23 -2.64
C ILE A 78 -6.37 -9.23 -3.79
N ALA A 79 -5.16 -9.60 -4.22
CA ALA A 79 -4.91 -10.60 -5.25
C ALA A 79 -5.47 -11.99 -4.90
N GLN A 80 -5.65 -12.30 -3.61
CA GLN A 80 -6.29 -13.53 -3.12
C GLN A 80 -7.81 -13.38 -2.93
N GLY A 81 -8.42 -12.30 -3.41
CA GLY A 81 -9.84 -11.99 -3.21
C GLY A 81 -10.20 -11.59 -1.77
N LYS A 82 -9.23 -11.25 -0.93
CA LYS A 82 -9.46 -10.87 0.47
C LYS A 82 -9.48 -9.35 0.62
N ALA A 83 -10.33 -8.87 1.51
CA ALA A 83 -10.33 -7.45 1.88
C ALA A 83 -8.97 -7.02 2.48
N PRO A 84 -8.50 -5.79 2.16
CA PRO A 84 -7.34 -5.22 2.83
C PRO A 84 -7.63 -4.99 4.31
N LYS A 85 -6.56 -4.89 5.10
CA LYS A 85 -6.61 -4.65 6.54
C LYS A 85 -5.80 -3.39 6.87
N PRO A 86 -6.38 -2.18 6.70
CA PRO A 86 -5.67 -0.92 6.91
C PRO A 86 -5.17 -0.71 8.35
N LYS A 87 -5.83 -1.33 9.33
CA LYS A 87 -5.49 -1.26 10.75
C LYS A 87 -4.52 -2.37 11.21
N GLU A 88 -3.98 -3.17 10.29
CA GLU A 88 -3.01 -4.22 10.65
C GLU A 88 -1.66 -3.58 11.01
N SER A 89 -1.13 -3.93 12.19
CA SER A 89 0.15 -3.40 12.66
C SER A 89 1.27 -3.74 11.66
N GLY A 90 2.06 -2.72 11.29
CA GLY A 90 3.22 -2.85 10.40
C GLY A 90 4.19 -3.95 10.80
N LEU A 91 4.34 -4.17 12.11
CA LEU A 91 5.22 -5.19 12.68
C LEU A 91 4.68 -6.61 12.51
N TRP A 92 3.36 -6.81 12.61
CA TRP A 92 2.73 -8.11 12.38
C TRP A 92 2.79 -8.51 10.90
N ALA A 93 2.61 -7.52 10.02
CA ALA A 93 2.80 -7.71 8.58
C ALA A 93 4.24 -8.13 8.25
N PHE A 94 5.23 -7.49 8.86
CA PHE A 94 6.64 -7.83 8.76
C PHE A 94 6.95 -9.24 9.28
N ILE A 95 6.53 -9.58 10.51
CA ILE A 95 6.73 -10.90 11.11
C ILE A 95 6.15 -11.99 10.21
N LYS A 96 4.94 -11.81 9.68
CA LYS A 96 4.32 -12.76 8.76
C LYS A 96 5.08 -12.90 7.44
N SER A 97 5.61 -11.81 6.91
CA SER A 97 6.43 -11.82 5.69
C SER A 97 7.75 -12.57 5.89
N VAL A 98 8.43 -12.30 7.01
CA VAL A 98 9.68 -12.97 7.39
C VAL A 98 9.46 -14.45 7.66
N LEU A 99 8.41 -14.83 8.41
CA LEU A 99 8.07 -16.23 8.67
C LEU A 99 7.75 -17.00 7.37
N ARG A 100 7.05 -16.37 6.42
CA ARG A 100 6.70 -17.00 5.14
C ARG A 100 7.91 -17.12 4.20
N SER A 101 8.79 -16.12 4.20
CA SER A 101 10.04 -16.14 3.42
C SER A 101 11.05 -17.13 4.01
N GLY A 102 11.14 -17.21 5.34
CA GLY A 102 11.96 -18.19 6.05
C GLY A 102 11.54 -19.63 5.78
N TRP A 103 10.24 -19.93 5.69
CA TRP A 103 9.77 -21.28 5.35
C TRP A 103 9.92 -21.66 3.86
N GLY A 104 9.77 -20.69 2.95
CA GLY A 104 9.85 -20.93 1.51
C GLY A 104 11.26 -21.26 1.01
N THR A 105 12.29 -20.70 1.63
CA THR A 105 13.69 -21.01 1.29
C THR A 105 14.09 -22.43 1.72
N TYR A 106 13.61 -22.92 2.87
CA TYR A 106 13.81 -24.32 3.28
C TYR A 106 13.11 -25.33 2.36
N ALA A 107 11.92 -24.99 1.84
CA ALA A 107 11.19 -25.87 0.92
C ALA A 107 11.83 -25.93 -0.48
N THR A 108 12.41 -24.81 -0.96
CA THR A 108 13.00 -24.72 -2.31
C THR A 108 14.37 -25.43 -2.40
N GLN A 109 15.05 -25.64 -1.27
CA GLN A 109 16.31 -26.40 -1.25
C GLN A 109 16.11 -27.92 -1.47
N ARG A 110 14.89 -28.45 -1.32
CA ARG A 110 14.63 -29.90 -1.48
C ARG A 110 14.25 -30.34 -2.89
N THR A 111 14.11 -29.42 -3.84
CA THR A 111 13.75 -29.74 -5.24
C THR A 111 14.86 -29.50 -6.25
N ARG A 112 16.06 -29.08 -5.81
CA ARG A 112 17.24 -28.90 -6.69
C ARG A 112 18.26 -30.04 -6.66
N THR A 113 17.95 -31.14 -5.98
CA THR A 113 18.72 -32.38 -6.02
C THR A 113 17.88 -33.50 -6.63
N LYS A 114 17.79 -33.50 -7.97
CA LYS A 114 17.61 -34.68 -8.81
C LYS A 114 18.32 -34.45 -10.13
#